data_AF-D8M7K3-F1
#
_entry.id   AF-D8M7K3-F1
#
_cell.length_a   1.000
_cell.length_b   1.000
_cell.length_c   1.000
_cell.angle_alpha   90.00
_cell.angle_beta   90.00
_cell.angle_gamma   90.00
#
_symmetry.space_group_name_H-M   'P 1'
#
loop_
_entity.id
_entity.type
_entity.pdbx_description
1 polymer ?
#
loop_
_entity_poly.entity_id
_entity_poly.type
_entity_poly.pdbx_seq_one_letter_code
_entity_poly.pdbx_strand_id
1 'polypeptide(L)'
;MIVQFRKSLRPEKWTAESQHISVKPTPELTGQLILDTIRRRDLEIVVLVEGTESVTSSTLQARFSYAAEDIVVNRMFSCVTVAENGEAVIDFEKFHQTMPIDPDDESKEDLFIQSVL
;
A
#
# COMPACT_ATOMS: atom_id res chain seq x y z
N MET A 1 2.76 -6.41 2.70
CA MET A 1 2.72 -5.12 1.97
C MET A 1 1.30 -4.59 2.02
N ILE A 2 1.10 -3.34 2.47
CA ILE A 2 -0.21 -2.68 2.49
C ILE A 2 -0.32 -1.87 1.19
N VAL A 3 -1.31 -2.17 0.35
CA VAL A 3 -1.59 -1.37 -0.85
C VAL A 3 -2.86 -0.57 -0.59
N GLN A 4 -2.72 0.73 -0.34
CA GLN A 4 -3.83 1.66 -0.24
C GLN A 4 -4.01 2.42 -1.56
N PHE A 5 -5.24 2.45 -2.08
CA PHE A 5 -5.59 3.18 -3.30
C PHE A 5 -6.30 4.48 -2.93
N ARG A 6 -5.73 5.62 -3.32
CA ARG A 6 -6.34 6.94 -3.13
C ARG A 6 -7.12 7.35 -4.38
N LYS A 7 -8.37 7.82 -4.20
CA LYS A 7 -9.14 8.53 -5.22
C LYS A 7 -8.60 9.96 -5.36
N SER A 8 -7.95 10.28 -6.49
CA SER A 8 -7.56 11.66 -6.81
C SER A 8 -8.78 12.40 -7.36
N LEU A 9 -9.36 13.31 -6.58
CA LEU A 9 -10.37 14.25 -7.05
C LEU A 9 -9.74 15.65 -7.12
N ARG A 10 -9.10 15.98 -8.25
CA ARG A 10 -8.88 17.39 -8.63
C ARG A 10 -9.98 17.79 -9.62
N PRO A 11 -10.84 18.75 -9.30
CA PRO A 11 -11.76 19.31 -10.29
C PRO A 11 -10.99 20.34 -11.11
N GLU A 12 -10.44 19.93 -12.25
CA GLU A 12 -10.04 20.92 -13.26
C GLU A 12 -11.28 21.43 -13.98
N LYS A 13 -11.52 22.74 -13.88
CA LYS A 13 -12.52 23.44 -14.69
C LYS A 13 -12.04 23.51 -16.13
N TRP A 14 -12.70 22.79 -17.02
CA TRP A 14 -12.59 22.98 -18.47
C TRP A 14 -13.96 23.43 -19.01
N THR A 15 -14.03 24.62 -19.60
CA THR A 15 -15.17 25.02 -20.44
C THR A 15 -14.82 24.70 -21.90
N ALA A 16 -15.40 23.62 -22.43
CA ALA A 16 -15.38 23.32 -23.86
C ALA A 16 -16.69 22.64 -24.27
N GLU A 17 -17.15 22.98 -25.48
CA GLU A 17 -18.45 22.73 -26.06
C GLU A 17 -18.82 21.24 -26.13
N SER A 18 -20.10 20.94 -25.83
CA SER A 18 -20.64 19.58 -25.73
C SER A 18 -20.74 18.88 -27.09
N GLN A 19 -19.70 18.13 -27.46
CA GLN A 19 -19.89 16.95 -28.30
C GLN A 19 -20.20 15.76 -27.38
N HIS A 20 -21.36 15.12 -27.61
CA HIS A 20 -21.86 14.01 -26.81
C HIS A 20 -21.04 12.74 -27.09
N ILE A 21 -19.80 12.72 -26.61
CA ILE A 21 -18.98 11.51 -26.54
C ILE A 21 -19.62 10.65 -25.47
N SER A 22 -20.14 9.48 -25.85
CA SER A 22 -20.55 8.45 -24.89
C SER A 22 -19.28 7.94 -24.19
N VAL A 23 -18.87 8.65 -23.15
CA VAL A 23 -17.81 8.21 -22.24
C VAL A 23 -18.37 6.98 -21.54
N LYS A 24 -17.87 5.79 -21.90
CA LYS A 24 -18.15 4.59 -21.10
C LYS A 24 -17.71 4.90 -19.67
N PRO A 25 -18.57 4.70 -18.66
CA PRO A 25 -18.20 5.00 -17.28
C PRO A 25 -16.97 4.15 -16.93
N THR A 26 -15.88 4.82 -16.58
CA THR A 26 -14.70 4.15 -16.04
C THR A 26 -15.15 3.43 -14.76
N PRO A 27 -14.95 2.10 -14.65
CA PRO A 27 -15.28 1.38 -13.43
C PRO A 27 -14.58 2.06 -12.25
N GLU A 28 -15.30 2.24 -11.14
CA GLU A 28 -14.65 2.73 -9.92
C GLU A 28 -13.55 1.75 -9.52
N LEU A 29 -12.33 2.27 -9.35
CA LEU A 29 -11.16 1.48 -8.94
C LEU A 29 -11.31 1.10 -7.47
N THR A 30 -12.03 0.02 -7.21
CA THR A 30 -12.21 -0.54 -5.87
C THR A 30 -11.06 -1.50 -5.53
N GLY A 31 -10.68 -1.61 -4.25
CA GLY A 31 -9.71 -2.60 -3.80
C GLY A 31 -10.06 -4.04 -4.21
N GLN A 32 -11.37 -4.38 -4.23
CA GLN A 32 -11.84 -5.69 -4.68
C GLN A 32 -11.51 -5.96 -6.15
N LEU A 33 -11.73 -4.99 -7.04
CA LEU A 33 -11.43 -5.12 -8.47
C LEU A 33 -9.93 -5.39 -8.70
N ILE A 34 -9.10 -4.79 -7.87
CA ILE A 34 -7.64 -4.92 -7.94
C ILE A 34 -7.20 -6.30 -7.49
N LEU A 35 -7.69 -6.78 -6.34
CA LEU A 35 -7.43 -8.14 -5.86
C LEU A 35 -7.91 -9.20 -6.84
N ASP A 36 -9.11 -9.03 -7.39
CA ASP A 36 -9.68 -9.96 -8.37
C ASP A 36 -8.82 -9.99 -9.63
N THR A 37 -8.30 -8.83 -10.05
CA THR A 37 -7.39 -8.76 -11.20
C THR A 37 -6.06 -9.46 -10.91
N ILE A 38 -5.47 -9.23 -9.74
CA ILE A 38 -4.22 -9.87 -9.30
C ILE A 38 -4.38 -11.40 -9.29
N ARG A 39 -5.45 -11.90 -8.65
CA ARG A 39 -5.72 -13.34 -8.55
C ARG A 39 -6.05 -13.97 -9.90
N ARG A 40 -6.94 -13.35 -10.68
CA ARG A 40 -7.39 -13.92 -11.97
C ARG A 40 -6.30 -13.96 -13.02
N ARG A 41 -5.33 -13.04 -12.94
CA ARG A 41 -4.21 -12.95 -13.88
C ARG A 41 -2.91 -13.54 -13.35
N ASP A 42 -2.95 -14.17 -12.18
CA ASP A 42 -1.78 -14.77 -11.53
C ASP A 42 -0.60 -13.78 -11.45
N LEU A 43 -0.91 -12.57 -10.97
CA LEU A 43 0.08 -11.50 -10.86
C LEU A 43 0.85 -11.63 -9.55
N GLU A 44 2.16 -11.40 -9.65
CA GLU A 44 3.08 -11.35 -8.53
C GLU A 44 3.54 -9.91 -8.31
N ILE A 45 3.65 -9.50 -7.04
CA ILE A 45 4.18 -8.18 -6.69
C ILE A 45 5.62 -8.32 -6.23
N VAL A 46 6.55 -7.84 -7.06
CA VAL A 46 7.97 -7.82 -6.75
C VAL A 46 8.33 -6.55 -5.99
N VAL A 47 8.95 -6.71 -4.83
CA VAL A 47 9.46 -5.65 -3.97
C VAL A 47 10.98 -5.68 -4.02
N LEU A 48 11.57 -4.51 -4.31
CA LEU A 48 13.00 -4.29 -4.30
C LEU A 48 13.33 -3.24 -3.25
N VAL A 49 14.29 -3.55 -2.39
CA VAL A 49 14.87 -2.59 -1.44
C VAL A 49 16.33 -2.44 -1.79
N GLU A 50 16.72 -1.25 -2.21
CA GLU A 50 18.09 -0.90 -2.53
C GLU A 50 18.64 0.05 -1.47
N GLY A 51 19.91 -0.09 -1.15
CA GLY A 51 20.58 0.79 -0.22
C GLY A 51 22.09 0.63 -0.29
N THR A 52 22.80 1.63 0.19
CA THR A 52 24.25 1.57 0.35
C THR A 52 24.58 1.34 1.81
N GLU A 53 25.36 0.31 2.11
CA GLU A 53 25.84 0.04 3.45
C GLU A 53 26.87 1.10 3.88
N SER A 54 26.67 1.71 5.04
CA SER A 54 27.49 2.85 5.50
C SER A 54 28.95 2.50 5.77
N VAL A 55 29.26 1.26 6.16
CA VAL A 55 30.63 0.85 6.54
C VAL A 55 31.48 0.56 5.32
N THR A 56 30.96 -0.22 4.36
CA THR A 56 31.73 -0.65 3.20
C THR A 56 31.49 0.20 1.95
N SER A 57 30.51 1.11 1.99
CA SER A 57 29.98 1.81 0.81
C SER A 57 29.50 0.87 -0.30
N SER A 58 29.23 -0.40 0.01
CA SER A 58 28.71 -1.36 -0.96
C SER A 58 27.21 -1.14 -1.18
N THR A 59 26.79 -1.22 -2.43
CA THR A 59 25.37 -1.24 -2.78
C THR A 59 24.79 -2.63 -2.54
N LEU A 60 23.66 -2.68 -1.85
CA LEU A 60 22.89 -3.88 -1.54
C LEU A 60 21.51 -3.77 -2.22
N GLN A 61 21.00 -4.91 -2.66
CA GLN A 61 19.65 -5.04 -3.18
C GLN A 61 19.00 -6.28 -2.56
N ALA A 62 17.97 -6.08 -1.74
CA ALA A 62 17.09 -7.13 -1.28
C ALA A 62 15.90 -7.23 -2.23
N ARG A 63 15.53 -8.46 -2.59
CA ARG A 63 14.40 -8.77 -3.47
C ARG A 63 13.49 -9.74 -2.78
N PHE A 64 12.19 -9.47 -2.85
CA PHE A 64 11.15 -10.37 -2.38
C PHE A 64 9.94 -10.24 -3.28
N SER A 65 9.12 -11.28 -3.37
CA SER A 65 7.92 -11.24 -4.18
C SER A 65 6.74 -11.85 -3.43
N TYR A 66 5.56 -11.29 -3.67
CA TYR A 66 4.30 -11.72 -3.08
C TYR A 66 3.40 -12.26 -4.19
N ALA A 67 3.05 -13.54 -4.12
CA ALA A 67 2.05 -14.14 -4.96
C ALA A 67 0.64 -13.64 -4.56
N ALA A 68 -0.36 -13.94 -5.38
CA ALA A 68 -1.73 -13.47 -5.15
C ALA A 68 -2.30 -13.97 -3.81
N GLU A 69 -1.91 -15.17 -3.37
CA GLU A 69 -2.28 -15.78 -2.08
C GLU A 69 -1.63 -15.11 -0.86
N ASP A 70 -0.49 -14.45 -1.03
CA ASP A 70 0.20 -13.77 0.08
C ASP A 70 -0.46 -12.43 0.44
N ILE A 71 -1.36 -11.94 -0.41
CA ILE A 71 -1.98 -10.61 -0.28
C ILE A 71 -3.30 -10.71 0.49
N VAL A 72 -3.27 -10.19 1.71
CA VAL A 72 -4.43 -10.02 2.59
C VAL A 72 -4.82 -8.54 2.69
N VAL A 73 -6.12 -8.26 2.70
CA VAL A 73 -6.66 -6.88 2.79
C VAL A 73 -7.34 -6.62 4.12
N ASN A 74 -7.51 -5.34 4.44
CA ASN A 74 -8.11 -4.87 5.70
C ASN A 74 -7.38 -5.40 6.94
N ARG A 75 -6.04 -5.51 6.84
CA ARG A 75 -5.17 -5.93 7.94
C ARG A 75 -4.00 -4.96 8.09
N MET A 76 -3.46 -4.88 9.30
CA MET A 76 -2.28 -4.09 9.64
C MET A 76 -1.24 -4.95 10.37
N PHE A 77 0.02 -4.55 10.32
CA PHE A 77 1.09 -5.21 11.07
C PHE A 77 1.02 -4.84 12.56
N SER A 78 1.35 -5.80 13.42
CA SER A 78 1.25 -5.67 14.89
C SER A 78 2.62 -5.66 15.60
N CYS A 79 3.71 -5.62 14.83
CA CYS A 79 5.06 -5.75 15.34
C CYS A 79 5.64 -4.45 15.93
N VAL A 80 4.98 -3.31 15.75
CA VAL A 80 5.44 -2.02 16.27
C VAL A 80 4.46 -1.51 17.31
N THR A 81 4.97 -1.12 18.47
CA THR A 81 4.22 -0.51 19.57
C THR A 81 4.98 0.71 20.09
N VAL A 82 4.30 1.58 20.84
CA VAL A 82 4.92 2.73 21.50
C VAL A 82 5.06 2.42 22.98
N ALA A 83 6.28 2.49 23.51
CA ALA A 83 6.56 2.31 24.93
C ALA A 83 6.07 3.51 25.76
N GLU A 84 6.01 3.36 27.08
CA GLU A 84 5.58 4.43 28.00
C GLU A 84 6.43 5.70 27.89
N ASN A 85 7.68 5.58 27.48
CA ASN A 85 8.61 6.70 27.25
C ASN A 85 8.47 7.33 25.86
N GLY A 86 7.55 6.86 25.02
CA GLY A 86 7.32 7.35 23.65
C GLY A 86 8.22 6.73 22.59
N GLU A 87 9.09 5.77 22.93
CA GLU A 87 9.95 5.09 21.96
C GLU A 87 9.18 4.02 21.18
N ALA A 88 9.55 3.81 19.92
CA ALA A 88 9.04 2.69 19.13
C ALA A 88 9.72 1.38 19.56
N VAL A 89 8.91 0.39 19.92
CA VAL A 89 9.35 -0.96 20.27
C VAL A 89 8.93 -1.93 19.18
N ILE A 90 9.91 -2.68 18.68
CA ILE A 90 9.70 -3.68 17.63
C ILE A 90 9.75 -5.09 18.24
N ASP A 91 8.65 -5.82 18.09
CA ASP A 91 8.56 -7.25 18.41
C ASP A 91 8.78 -8.08 17.14
N PHE A 92 9.98 -8.66 17.02
CA PHE A 92 10.37 -9.46 15.86
C PHE A 92 9.62 -10.80 15.77
N GLU A 93 9.08 -11.34 16.86
CA GLU A 93 8.25 -12.55 16.82
C GLU A 93 6.90 -12.28 16.12
N LYS A 94 6.46 -11.02 16.16
CA LYS A 94 5.26 -10.54 15.48
C LYS A 94 5.53 -9.94 14.10
N PHE A 95 6.77 -9.97 13.61
CA PHE A 95 7.16 -9.25 12.38
C PHE A 95 6.29 -9.61 11.16
N HIS A 96 5.89 -10.87 11.04
CA HIS A 96 5.02 -11.35 9.96
C HIS A 96 3.53 -11.36 10.32
N GLN A 97 3.19 -11.06 11.58
CA GLN A 97 1.82 -11.16 12.07
C GLN A 97 1.01 -9.93 11.72
N THR A 98 -0.22 -10.17 11.28
CA THR A 98 -1.18 -9.12 10.95
C THR A 98 -2.46 -9.29 11.76
N MET A 99 -3.10 -8.17 12.08
CA MET A 99 -4.40 -8.12 12.74
C MET A 99 -5.43 -7.40 11.85
N PRO A 100 -6.74 -7.70 11.98
CA PRO A 100 -7.78 -6.92 11.32
C PRO A 100 -7.66 -5.44 11.69
N ILE A 101 -7.91 -4.56 10.72
CA ILE A 101 -8.01 -3.13 10.99
C ILE A 101 -9.31 -2.88 11.74
N ASP A 102 -9.21 -2.20 12.89
CA ASP A 102 -10.37 -1.67 13.60
C ASP A 102 -10.97 -0.53 12.77
N PRO A 103 -12.24 -0.58 12.33
CA PRO A 103 -12.86 0.48 11.53
C PRO A 103 -12.93 1.83 12.26
N ASP A 104 -12.86 1.86 13.59
CA ASP A 104 -13.03 3.07 14.41
C ASP A 104 -11.69 3.70 14.86
N ASP A 105 -10.55 3.08 14.52
CA ASP A 105 -9.22 3.62 14.84
C ASP A 105 -8.88 4.87 13.99
N GLU A 106 -8.74 6.03 14.63
CA GLU A 106 -8.45 7.33 13.99
C GLU A 106 -6.97 7.53 13.64
N SER A 107 -6.06 6.64 14.09
CA SER A 107 -4.62 6.73 13.76
C SER A 107 -4.28 6.41 12.29
N LYS A 108 -5.32 6.15 11.47
CA LYS A 108 -5.24 5.72 10.07
C LYS A 108 -4.81 6.79 9.08
N GLU A 109 -5.00 8.07 9.40
CA GLU A 109 -4.65 9.17 8.48
C GLU A 109 -3.12 9.31 8.30
N ASP A 110 -2.31 8.82 9.24
CA ASP A 110 -0.85 9.02 9.23
C ASP A 110 -0.05 7.84 8.66
N LEU A 111 -0.71 6.72 8.30
CA LEU A 111 -0.09 5.62 7.54
C LEU A 111 0.07 5.99 6.04
N PHE A 112 0.50 7.22 5.77
CA PHE A 112 1.02 7.59 4.47
C PHE A 112 2.31 6.82 4.24
N ILE A 113 2.26 5.79 3.39
CA ILE A 113 3.47 5.44 2.64
C ILE A 113 3.76 6.67 1.78
N GLN A 114 4.76 7.46 2.19
CA GLN A 114 5.34 8.47 1.33
C GLN A 114 5.80 7.75 0.06
N SER A 115 5.04 7.88 -1.02
CA SER A 115 5.56 7.59 -2.34
C SER A 115 6.60 8.66 -2.62
N VAL A 116 7.87 8.35 -2.34
CA VAL A 116 8.97 9.14 -2.89
C VAL A 116 9.04 8.76 -4.37
N LEU A 117 8.37 9.58 -5.19
CA LEU A 117 8.72 9.76 -6.60
C LEU A 117 9.52 11.05 -6.69
#